data_AF-A0A954YM33-F1
#
_entry.id   AF-A0A954YM33-F1
#
_cell.length_a   1.000
_cell.length_b   1.000
_cell.length_c   1.000
_cell.angle_alpha   90.00
_cell.angle_beta   90.00
_cell.angle_gamma   90.00
#
_symmetry.space_group_name_H-M   'P 1'
#
loop_
_entity.id
_entity.type
_entity.pdbx_description
1 polymer ?
#
loop_
_entity_poly.entity_id
_entity_poly.type
_entity_poly.pdbx_seq_one_letter_code
_entity_poly.pdbx_strand_id
1 'polypeptide(L)'
;KLRSRELMDVKVRHRHESTEGQAVPFSVYVHYLAPKDLKGREVLFVENANEGRLIATKGGGGLLSGLTVSLDPNSDRAMEGNRYPITDIGIMNIATRVLHDASLGIERDPLHDGWMVQQAQGAKINGRQARCMQMRRERRCPECPLHTVQMFVDEEYQVPIRFAAYHWPAEPAVTPELVEEYTYLDLQLNVGLADRDFQRDNPGYGFAEFDVPVSR
;
A
#
# COMPACT_ATOMS: atom_id res chain seq x y z
N LYS A 1 -7.77 10.83 13.35
CA LYS A 1 -7.85 9.56 14.12
C LYS A 1 -7.61 8.42 13.15
N LEU A 2 -6.57 7.61 13.38
CA LEU A 2 -6.26 6.46 12.53
C LEU A 2 -7.43 5.48 12.50
N ARG A 3 -7.66 4.87 11.33
CA ARG A 3 -8.63 3.79 11.17
C ARG A 3 -8.17 2.54 11.92
N SER A 4 -9.10 1.64 12.16
CA SER A 4 -8.80 0.29 12.63
C SER A 4 -7.83 -0.39 11.66
N ARG A 5 -6.96 -1.24 12.20
CA ARG A 5 -6.02 -2.01 11.38
C ARG A 5 -6.78 -2.89 10.38
N GLU A 6 -6.43 -2.75 9.11
CA GLU A 6 -6.94 -3.57 8.02
C GLU A 6 -5.98 -4.73 7.79
N LEU A 7 -6.52 -5.93 7.60
CA LEU A 7 -5.76 -7.13 7.25
C LEU A 7 -6.23 -7.57 5.87
N MET A 8 -5.29 -7.79 4.96
CA MET A 8 -5.57 -8.07 3.56
C MET A 8 -4.65 -9.16 3.04
N ASP A 9 -5.20 -10.01 2.17
CA ASP A 9 -4.41 -10.81 1.23
C ASP A 9 -4.29 -10.02 -0.07
N VAL A 10 -3.06 -9.87 -0.58
CA VAL A 10 -2.78 -9.01 -1.74
C VAL A 10 -1.95 -9.77 -2.75
N LYS A 11 -2.39 -9.75 -4.01
CA LYS A 11 -1.62 -10.17 -5.18
C LYS A 11 -1.25 -8.92 -5.97
N VAL A 12 0.05 -8.74 -6.24
CA VAL A 12 0.55 -7.65 -7.08
C VAL A 12 1.44 -8.24 -8.17
N ARG A 13 1.15 -7.90 -9.42
CA ARG A 13 1.98 -8.21 -10.58
C ARG A 13 2.47 -6.93 -11.21
N HIS A 14 3.79 -6.76 -11.25
CA HIS A 14 4.44 -5.59 -11.82
C HIS A 14 4.47 -5.65 -13.34
N ARG A 15 4.56 -4.47 -13.98
CA ARG A 15 4.76 -4.36 -15.43
C ARG A 15 6.04 -5.08 -15.81
N HIS A 16 5.96 -5.93 -16.83
CA HIS A 16 7.11 -6.58 -17.44
C HIS A 16 6.75 -7.05 -18.85
N GLU A 17 7.75 -7.52 -19.57
CA GLU A 17 7.56 -8.24 -20.83
C GLU A 17 7.61 -9.75 -20.55
N SER A 18 6.63 -10.51 -21.05
CA SER A 18 6.63 -11.96 -20.92
C SER A 18 7.76 -12.57 -21.75
N THR A 19 8.04 -13.86 -21.54
CA THR A 19 9.01 -14.61 -22.37
C THR A 19 8.63 -14.67 -23.85
N GLU A 20 7.37 -14.41 -24.18
CA GLU A 20 6.82 -14.39 -25.55
C GLU A 20 6.80 -12.97 -26.15
N GLY A 21 7.37 -11.98 -25.47
CA GLY A 21 7.40 -10.58 -25.93
C GLY A 21 6.09 -9.82 -25.72
N GLN A 22 5.16 -10.36 -24.93
CA GLN A 22 3.88 -9.70 -24.65
C GLN A 22 4.01 -8.77 -23.44
N ALA A 23 3.48 -7.55 -23.57
CA ALA A 23 3.42 -6.61 -22.47
C ALA A 23 2.45 -7.11 -21.39
N VAL A 24 2.95 -7.32 -20.17
CA VAL A 24 2.15 -7.69 -19.01
C VAL A 24 1.85 -6.43 -18.19
N PRO A 25 0.56 -6.08 -17.99
CA PRO A 25 0.18 -4.85 -17.31
C PRO A 25 0.37 -4.93 -15.78
N PHE A 26 0.50 -3.77 -15.13
CA PHE A 26 0.39 -3.71 -13.68
C PHE A 26 -0.99 -4.20 -13.24
N SER A 27 -1.03 -5.18 -12.34
CA SER A 27 -2.28 -5.81 -11.91
C SER A 27 -2.28 -6.04 -10.40
N VAL A 28 -3.43 -5.80 -9.77
CA VAL A 28 -3.62 -5.90 -8.33
C VAL A 28 -4.93 -6.63 -8.05
N TYR A 29 -4.87 -7.58 -7.13
CA TYR A 29 -6.05 -8.11 -6.46
C TYR A 29 -5.87 -7.99 -4.94
N VAL A 30 -6.91 -7.53 -4.25
CA VAL A 30 -6.96 -7.38 -2.79
C VAL A 30 -8.17 -8.12 -2.26
N HIS A 31 -7.99 -8.91 -1.21
CA HIS A 31 -9.06 -9.50 -0.43
C HIS A 31 -8.94 -9.08 1.04
N TYR A 32 -9.96 -8.41 1.58
CA TYR A 32 -9.96 -7.91 2.96
C TYR A 32 -10.40 -8.99 3.93
N LEU A 33 -9.55 -9.31 4.91
CA LEU A 33 -9.81 -10.27 5.99
C LEU A 33 -10.40 -9.61 7.24
N ALA A 34 -10.04 -8.35 7.50
CA ALA A 34 -10.50 -7.53 8.62
C ALA A 34 -10.34 -6.04 8.29
N PRO A 35 -11.03 -5.11 8.99
CA PRO A 35 -12.03 -5.31 10.03
C PRO A 35 -13.39 -5.82 9.52
N LYS A 36 -14.36 -6.04 10.43
CA LYS A 36 -15.67 -6.68 10.15
C LYS A 36 -16.47 -5.98 9.04
N ASP A 37 -16.37 -4.66 8.94
CA ASP A 37 -17.02 -3.82 7.94
C ASP A 37 -16.39 -3.92 6.54
N LEU A 38 -15.12 -4.33 6.46
CA LEU A 38 -14.41 -4.58 5.20
C LEU A 38 -14.28 -6.06 4.86
N LYS A 39 -14.44 -6.97 5.84
CA LYS A 39 -14.22 -8.41 5.65
C LYS A 39 -15.00 -8.94 4.45
N GLY A 40 -14.31 -9.65 3.55
CA GLY A 40 -14.86 -10.18 2.31
C GLY A 40 -14.93 -9.17 1.16
N ARG A 41 -14.52 -7.91 1.37
CA ARG A 41 -14.33 -6.96 0.27
C ARG A 41 -13.22 -7.48 -0.63
N GLU A 42 -13.47 -7.42 -1.92
CA GLU A 42 -12.51 -7.73 -2.97
C GLU A 42 -12.33 -6.52 -3.85
N VAL A 43 -11.10 -6.29 -4.30
CA VAL A 43 -10.78 -5.20 -5.23
C VAL A 43 -9.85 -5.74 -6.31
N LEU A 44 -10.20 -5.49 -7.56
CA LEU A 44 -9.42 -5.87 -8.73
C LEU A 44 -9.09 -4.60 -9.53
N PHE A 45 -7.81 -4.43 -9.86
CA PHE A 45 -7.34 -3.42 -10.78
C PHE A 45 -6.38 -4.04 -11.79
N VAL A 46 -6.59 -3.75 -13.06
CA VAL A 46 -5.70 -4.15 -14.15
C VAL A 46 -5.48 -2.94 -15.02
N GLU A 47 -4.23 -2.52 -15.12
CA GLU A 47 -3.84 -1.39 -15.95
C GLU A 47 -4.25 -1.62 -17.41
N ASN A 48 -4.74 -0.56 -18.06
CA ASN A 48 -5.25 -0.58 -19.44
C ASN A 48 -6.44 -1.52 -19.69
N ALA A 49 -7.10 -2.01 -18.64
CA ALA A 49 -8.34 -2.77 -18.71
C ALA A 49 -9.48 -2.05 -17.97
N ASN A 50 -10.71 -2.54 -18.11
CA ASN A 50 -11.90 -2.05 -17.41
C ASN A 50 -12.09 -0.51 -17.52
N GLU A 51 -11.76 0.06 -18.68
CA GLU A 51 -11.81 1.52 -18.90
C GLU A 51 -10.96 2.33 -17.89
N GLY A 52 -9.88 1.73 -17.38
CA GLY A 52 -9.01 2.33 -16.36
C GLY A 52 -9.58 2.29 -14.93
N ARG A 53 -10.71 1.60 -14.72
CA ARG A 53 -11.42 1.55 -13.44
C ARG A 53 -11.04 0.32 -12.63
N LEU A 54 -11.10 0.46 -11.31
CA LEU A 54 -11.09 -0.69 -10.41
C LEU A 54 -12.50 -1.27 -10.27
N ILE A 55 -12.56 -2.57 -10.00
CA ILE A 55 -13.78 -3.30 -9.67
C ILE A 55 -13.70 -3.66 -8.19
N ALA A 56 -14.71 -3.33 -7.41
CA ALA A 56 -14.73 -3.61 -5.98
C ALA A 56 -16.07 -4.17 -5.52
N THR A 57 -16.04 -5.14 -4.61
CA THR A 57 -17.23 -5.53 -3.84
C THR A 57 -17.36 -4.66 -2.59
N LYS A 58 -18.57 -4.56 -2.03
CA LYS A 58 -18.76 -3.78 -0.80
C LYS A 58 -18.07 -4.43 0.41
N GLY A 59 -18.12 -5.75 0.51
CA GLY A 59 -17.72 -6.51 1.69
C GLY A 59 -18.63 -6.30 2.90
N GLY A 60 -18.18 -6.80 4.05
CA GLY A 60 -18.92 -6.76 5.31
C GLY A 60 -20.04 -7.81 5.40
N GLY A 61 -20.80 -7.78 6.49
CA GLY A 61 -21.87 -8.76 6.77
C GLY A 61 -23.29 -8.37 6.35
N GLY A 62 -23.46 -7.32 5.56
CA GLY A 62 -24.78 -6.81 5.18
C GLY A 62 -25.34 -7.44 3.89
N LEU A 63 -26.62 -7.22 3.61
CA LEU A 63 -27.32 -7.74 2.41
C LEU A 63 -26.65 -7.35 1.08
N LEU A 64 -25.92 -6.24 1.06
CA LEU A 64 -25.22 -5.72 -0.12
C LEU A 64 -23.73 -6.05 -0.14
N SER A 65 -23.25 -7.03 0.64
CA SER A 65 -21.82 -7.34 0.74
C SER A 65 -21.20 -7.77 -0.60
N GLY A 66 -21.95 -8.54 -1.40
CA GLY A 66 -21.55 -8.95 -2.76
C GLY A 66 -21.84 -7.92 -3.86
N LEU A 67 -22.36 -6.74 -3.53
CA LEU A 67 -22.60 -5.70 -4.53
C LEU A 67 -21.26 -5.26 -5.14
N THR A 68 -21.14 -5.40 -6.45
CA THR A 68 -19.95 -5.02 -7.21
C THR A 68 -20.14 -3.65 -7.86
N VAL A 69 -19.11 -2.81 -7.77
CA VAL A 69 -19.07 -1.46 -8.31
C VAL A 69 -17.80 -1.24 -9.11
N SER A 70 -17.88 -0.37 -10.12
CA SER A 70 -16.73 0.07 -10.91
C SER A 70 -16.41 1.54 -10.59
N LEU A 71 -15.17 1.82 -10.17
CA LEU A 71 -14.75 3.14 -9.68
C LEU A 71 -13.46 3.60 -10.38
N ASP A 72 -13.37 4.90 -10.62
CA ASP A 72 -12.08 5.52 -10.94
C ASP A 72 -11.15 5.36 -9.71
N PRO A 73 -9.91 4.84 -9.87
CA PRO A 73 -8.96 4.65 -8.77
C PRO A 73 -8.69 5.90 -7.93
N ASN A 74 -8.86 7.10 -8.50
CA ASN A 74 -8.64 8.38 -7.85
C ASN A 74 -9.93 9.07 -7.38
N SER A 75 -11.10 8.44 -7.57
CA SER A 75 -12.37 9.00 -7.07
C SER A 75 -12.40 9.06 -5.55
N ASP A 76 -13.11 10.05 -4.98
CA ASP A 76 -13.29 10.21 -3.53
C ASP A 76 -13.72 8.90 -2.85
N ARG A 77 -14.57 8.13 -3.51
CA ARG A 77 -15.07 6.83 -3.01
C ARG A 77 -14.00 5.73 -3.04
N ALA A 78 -13.17 5.66 -4.08
CA ALA A 78 -12.05 4.72 -4.13
C ALA A 78 -10.96 5.07 -3.11
N MET A 79 -10.74 6.38 -2.94
CA MET A 79 -9.76 6.95 -2.02
C MET A 79 -10.26 7.01 -0.57
N GLU A 80 -11.49 6.60 -0.27
CA GLU A 80 -12.10 6.77 1.05
C GLU A 80 -11.31 6.02 2.15
N GLY A 81 -10.48 6.78 2.85
CA GLY A 81 -9.54 6.31 3.88
C GLY A 81 -8.31 5.58 3.37
N ASN A 82 -8.01 5.71 2.08
CA ASN A 82 -6.72 5.39 1.50
C ASN A 82 -5.94 6.69 1.29
N ARG A 83 -4.63 6.66 1.54
CA ARG A 83 -3.75 7.81 1.29
C ARG A 83 -3.21 7.83 -0.13
N TYR A 84 -3.23 6.68 -0.81
CA TYR A 84 -2.81 6.50 -2.19
C TYR A 84 -3.83 5.63 -2.95
N PRO A 85 -3.96 5.83 -4.26
CA PRO A 85 -4.80 4.97 -5.09
C PRO A 85 -4.27 3.54 -5.12
N ILE A 86 -5.13 2.59 -5.49
CA ILE A 86 -4.74 1.18 -5.66
C ILE A 86 -3.60 0.99 -6.68
N THR A 87 -3.40 1.94 -7.58
CA THR A 87 -2.28 1.94 -8.54
C THR A 87 -0.90 2.00 -7.87
N ASP A 88 -0.86 2.44 -6.61
CA ASP A 88 0.37 2.68 -5.85
C ASP A 88 0.61 1.57 -4.79
N ILE A 89 -0.22 0.53 -4.76
CA ILE A 89 -0.05 -0.58 -3.82
C ILE A 89 1.17 -1.43 -4.19
N GLY A 90 1.76 -2.06 -3.18
CA GLY A 90 2.85 -3.02 -3.36
C GLY A 90 4.22 -2.48 -2.96
N ILE A 91 5.13 -3.42 -2.71
CA ILE A 91 6.41 -3.16 -2.05
C ILE A 91 7.32 -2.23 -2.88
N MET A 92 7.32 -2.40 -4.20
CA MET A 92 8.11 -1.58 -5.13
C MET A 92 7.64 -0.12 -5.15
N ASN A 93 6.32 0.10 -5.09
CA ASN A 93 5.74 1.44 -5.11
C ASN A 93 6.03 2.17 -3.80
N ILE A 94 5.93 1.48 -2.66
CA ILE A 94 6.36 2.04 -1.36
C ILE A 94 7.86 2.38 -1.40
N ALA A 95 8.72 1.46 -1.86
CA ALA A 95 10.16 1.69 -1.94
C ALA A 95 10.49 2.91 -2.82
N THR A 96 9.93 2.97 -4.03
CA THR A 96 10.09 4.08 -4.97
C THR A 96 9.67 5.40 -4.34
N ARG A 97 8.55 5.41 -3.62
CA ARG A 97 8.03 6.60 -2.98
C ARG A 97 8.89 7.09 -1.82
N VAL A 98 9.38 6.18 -0.97
CA VAL A 98 10.32 6.53 0.11
C VAL A 98 11.60 7.14 -0.47
N LEU A 99 12.12 6.56 -1.56
CA LEU A 99 13.29 7.11 -2.26
C LEU A 99 12.99 8.49 -2.85
N HIS A 100 11.84 8.67 -3.49
CA HIS A 100 11.43 9.96 -4.04
C HIS A 100 11.30 11.05 -2.96
N ASP A 101 10.60 10.75 -1.86
CA ASP A 101 10.41 11.70 -0.77
C ASP A 101 11.74 12.02 -0.05
N ALA A 102 12.63 11.05 0.08
CA ALA A 102 13.98 11.27 0.57
C ALA A 102 14.81 12.17 -0.37
N SER A 103 14.77 11.94 -1.68
CA SER A 103 15.45 12.75 -2.69
C SER A 103 14.95 14.20 -2.70
N LEU A 104 13.62 14.41 -2.68
CA LEU A 104 13.05 15.75 -2.55
C LEU A 104 13.47 16.42 -1.24
N GLY A 105 13.53 15.65 -0.15
CA GLY A 105 14.02 16.12 1.13
C GLY A 105 15.47 16.61 1.07
N ILE A 106 16.34 15.90 0.35
CA ILE A 106 17.74 16.26 0.11
C ILE A 106 17.85 17.54 -0.73
N GLU A 107 17.07 17.65 -1.80
CA GLU A 107 17.08 18.82 -2.70
C GLU A 107 16.60 20.10 -2.00
N ARG A 108 15.55 19.98 -1.17
CA ARG A 108 14.92 21.11 -0.47
C ARG A 108 15.62 21.49 0.83
N ASP A 109 16.52 20.63 1.31
CA ASP A 109 17.29 20.81 2.54
C ASP A 109 18.79 20.62 2.26
N PRO A 110 19.41 21.53 1.49
CA PRO A 110 20.78 21.39 0.98
C PRO A 110 21.87 21.44 2.05
N LEU A 111 21.52 21.92 3.25
CA LEU A 111 22.42 21.90 4.41
C LEU A 111 22.47 20.52 5.07
N HIS A 112 21.49 19.66 4.77
CA HIS A 112 21.25 18.36 5.41
C HIS A 112 21.22 18.46 6.94
N ASP A 113 20.95 19.64 7.49
CA ASP A 113 21.08 19.92 8.90
C ASP A 113 19.74 19.67 9.61
N GLY A 114 19.80 18.91 10.71
CA GLY A 114 18.59 18.53 11.44
C GLY A 114 17.90 17.26 10.94
N TRP A 115 18.62 16.36 10.26
CA TRP A 115 18.22 14.96 10.12
C TRP A 115 19.07 14.06 11.02
N MET A 116 18.40 13.20 11.77
CA MET A 116 19.01 12.11 12.52
C MET A 116 18.63 10.79 11.87
N VAL A 117 19.64 10.09 11.35
CA VAL A 117 19.48 8.73 10.81
C VAL A 117 20.01 7.74 11.83
N GLN A 118 19.17 6.77 12.19
CA GLN A 118 19.54 5.69 13.09
C GLN A 118 19.29 4.36 12.38
N GLN A 119 20.23 3.44 12.54
CA GLN A 119 20.09 2.07 12.07
C GLN A 119 20.16 1.12 13.26
N ALA A 120 19.24 0.17 13.30
CA ALA A 120 19.24 -0.90 14.29
C ALA A 120 19.17 -2.25 13.56
N GLN A 121 20.00 -3.19 14.00
CA GLN A 121 20.00 -4.58 13.51
C GLN A 121 19.20 -5.48 14.45
N GLY A 122 18.87 -6.68 13.98
CA GLY A 122 18.21 -7.71 14.80
C GLY A 122 16.73 -7.45 15.06
N ALA A 123 16.09 -6.55 14.31
CA ALA A 123 14.64 -6.44 14.36
C ALA A 123 14.00 -7.67 13.72
N LYS A 124 12.79 -8.01 14.19
CA LYS A 124 12.00 -9.11 13.64
C LYS A 124 10.60 -8.63 13.29
N ILE A 125 10.18 -8.85 12.05
CA ILE A 125 8.82 -8.60 11.58
C ILE A 125 8.21 -9.94 11.17
N ASN A 126 7.19 -10.38 11.90
CA ASN A 126 6.55 -11.68 11.69
C ASN A 126 7.54 -12.87 11.54
N GLY A 127 8.60 -12.88 12.37
CA GLY A 127 9.65 -13.90 12.34
C GLY A 127 10.77 -13.66 11.32
N ARG A 128 10.61 -12.76 10.35
CA ARG A 128 11.67 -12.40 9.39
C ARG A 128 12.66 -11.42 10.00
N GLN A 129 13.95 -11.66 9.77
CA GLN A 129 15.02 -10.75 10.19
C GLN A 129 15.01 -9.47 9.36
N ALA A 130 15.11 -8.33 10.02
CA ALA A 130 15.09 -7.04 9.35
C ALA A 130 16.07 -6.04 9.98
N ARG A 131 16.58 -5.15 9.13
CA ARG A 131 17.26 -3.93 9.55
C ARG A 131 16.24 -2.81 9.65
N CYS A 132 16.23 -2.11 10.78
CA CYS A 132 15.43 -0.90 10.95
C CYS A 132 16.26 0.32 10.55
N MET A 133 15.72 1.13 9.64
CA MET A 133 16.23 2.45 9.31
C MET A 133 15.21 3.47 9.78
N GLN A 134 15.62 4.35 10.69
CA GLN A 134 14.81 5.43 11.21
C GLN A 134 15.41 6.77 10.79
N MET A 135 14.60 7.61 10.18
CA MET A 135 14.92 8.98 9.85
C MET A 135 14.04 9.90 10.68
N ARG A 136 14.64 10.79 11.46
CA ARG A 136 13.94 11.77 12.29
C ARG A 136 14.42 13.17 11.97
N ARG A 137 13.51 14.11 11.77
CA ARG A 137 13.83 15.53 11.67
C ARG A 137 13.90 16.15 13.06
N GLU A 138 14.89 17.00 13.30
CA GLU A 138 15.04 17.76 14.54
C GLU A 138 14.33 19.11 14.49
N ARG A 139 14.07 19.63 13.29
CA ARG A 139 13.37 20.91 13.07
C ARG A 139 12.22 20.75 12.08
N ARG A 140 11.13 21.50 12.32
CA ARG A 140 9.97 21.51 11.43
C ARG A 140 10.34 22.09 10.07
N CYS A 141 9.87 21.43 9.02
CA CYS A 141 10.00 21.87 7.63
C CYS A 141 8.59 21.94 7.04
N PRO A 142 8.10 23.13 6.62
CA PRO A 142 6.76 23.27 6.03
C PRO A 142 6.53 22.35 4.81
N GLU A 143 7.58 22.08 4.04
CA GLU A 143 7.53 21.27 2.82
C GLU A 143 7.59 19.76 3.08
N CYS A 144 7.89 19.34 4.33
CA CYS A 144 8.02 17.96 4.74
C CYS A 144 7.28 17.74 6.08
N PRO A 145 5.98 17.41 6.05
CA PRO A 145 5.13 17.41 7.25
C PRO A 145 5.36 16.21 8.18
N LEU A 146 6.16 15.24 7.75
CA LEU A 146 6.50 14.05 8.54
C LEU A 146 7.70 14.35 9.46
N HIS A 147 7.60 13.95 10.71
CA HIS A 147 8.66 14.10 11.72
C HIS A 147 9.60 12.91 11.75
N THR A 148 9.03 11.69 11.75
CA THR A 148 9.78 10.44 11.82
C THR A 148 9.28 9.49 10.76
N VAL A 149 10.20 8.83 10.07
CA VAL A 149 9.94 7.74 9.14
C VAL A 149 10.76 6.53 9.59
N GLN A 150 10.11 5.38 9.67
CA GLN A 150 10.72 4.09 10.00
C GLN A 150 10.48 3.11 8.86
N MET A 151 11.55 2.47 8.40
CA MET A 151 11.50 1.44 7.38
C MET A 151 12.25 0.21 7.88
N PHE A 152 11.60 -0.95 7.83
CA PHE A 152 12.21 -2.24 8.14
C PHE A 152 12.45 -2.96 6.83
N VAL A 153 13.71 -3.22 6.53
CA VAL A 153 14.15 -3.91 5.32
C VAL A 153 14.53 -5.33 5.68
N ASP A 154 13.90 -6.28 4.99
CA ASP A 154 14.16 -7.70 5.14
C ASP A 154 15.63 -8.02 4.83
N GLU A 155 16.27 -8.82 5.67
CA GLU A 155 17.70 -9.15 5.50
C GLU A 155 17.97 -10.20 4.43
N GLU A 156 16.97 -11.01 4.06
CA GLU A 156 17.13 -12.04 3.04
C GLU A 156 16.82 -11.50 1.64
N TYR A 157 15.63 -10.91 1.47
CA TYR A 157 15.12 -10.40 0.21
C TYR A 157 15.54 -8.95 -0.07
N GLN A 158 16.07 -8.22 0.92
CA GLN A 158 16.52 -6.83 0.78
C GLN A 158 15.41 -5.87 0.31
N VAL A 159 14.16 -6.13 0.72
CA VAL A 159 12.98 -5.31 0.39
C VAL A 159 12.28 -4.77 1.65
N PRO A 160 11.59 -3.61 1.58
CA PRO A 160 10.93 -3.03 2.74
C PRO A 160 9.66 -3.81 3.14
N ILE A 161 9.69 -4.49 4.28
CA ILE A 161 8.58 -5.30 4.79
C ILE A 161 7.72 -4.56 5.82
N ARG A 162 8.18 -3.42 6.34
CA ARG A 162 7.35 -2.51 7.14
C ARG A 162 7.75 -1.07 6.92
N PHE A 163 6.77 -0.21 6.81
CA PHE A 163 6.92 1.23 6.71
C PHE A 163 5.99 1.88 7.72
N ALA A 164 6.48 2.88 8.45
CA ALA A 164 5.67 3.71 9.33
C ALA A 164 6.14 5.16 9.27
N ALA A 165 5.21 6.11 9.19
CA ALA A 165 5.51 7.53 9.25
C ALA A 165 4.68 8.22 10.31
N TYR A 166 5.29 9.20 10.97
CA TYR A 166 4.73 9.90 12.13
C TYR A 166 4.76 11.41 11.92
N HIS A 167 3.70 12.09 12.35
CA HIS A 167 3.64 13.54 12.42
C HIS A 167 4.52 14.08 13.54
N TRP A 168 4.73 15.40 13.50
CA TRP A 168 5.34 16.10 14.62
C TRP A 168 4.52 15.92 15.89
N PRO A 169 5.16 15.63 17.03
CA PRO A 169 4.43 15.57 18.28
C PRO A 169 3.83 16.95 18.59
N ALA A 170 2.63 16.96 19.17
CA ALA A 170 1.97 18.19 19.59
C ALA A 170 2.77 18.90 20.69
N GLU A 171 3.42 18.13 21.56
CA GLU A 171 4.29 18.59 22.64
C GLU A 171 5.54 17.69 22.74
N PRO A 172 6.70 18.20 23.18
CA PRO A 172 7.97 17.45 23.17
C PRO A 172 7.95 16.09 23.90
N ALA A 173 7.06 15.91 24.89
CA ALA A 173 6.95 14.68 25.68
C ALA A 173 5.85 13.71 25.21
N VAL A 174 5.13 14.05 24.14
CA VAL A 174 4.04 13.23 23.61
C VAL A 174 4.54 12.34 22.47
N THR A 175 4.09 11.10 22.43
CA THR A 175 4.41 10.17 21.33
C THR A 175 3.93 10.76 19.99
N PRO A 176 4.80 10.82 18.97
CA PRO A 176 4.41 11.24 17.63
C PRO A 176 3.17 10.51 17.12
N GLU A 177 2.23 11.24 16.52
CA GLU A 177 1.01 10.64 15.96
C GLU A 177 1.37 9.84 14.70
N LEU A 178 1.01 8.56 14.66
CA LEU A 178 1.19 7.72 13.48
C LEU A 178 0.28 8.21 12.35
N VAL A 179 0.85 8.36 11.15
CA VAL A 179 0.17 8.87 9.96
C VAL A 179 -0.23 7.74 9.03
N GLU A 180 0.74 6.87 8.74
CA GLU A 180 0.56 5.71 7.87
C GLU A 180 1.46 4.59 8.36
N GLU A 181 0.97 3.36 8.27
CA GLU A 181 1.71 2.15 8.58
C GLU A 181 1.31 1.04 7.60
N TYR A 182 2.31 0.38 7.03
CA TYR A 182 2.13 -0.79 6.17
C TYR A 182 3.08 -1.88 6.64
N THR A 183 2.59 -3.12 6.71
CA THR A 183 3.41 -4.27 7.14
C THR A 183 3.06 -5.50 6.31
N TYR A 184 4.04 -6.04 5.62
CA TYR A 184 3.95 -7.29 4.87
C TYR A 184 4.27 -8.44 5.83
N LEU A 185 3.29 -9.33 6.06
CA LEU A 185 3.39 -10.41 7.05
C LEU A 185 3.83 -11.73 6.41
N ASP A 186 3.22 -12.12 5.28
CA ASP A 186 3.54 -13.34 4.53
C ASP A 186 3.98 -12.98 3.10
N LEU A 187 5.19 -12.42 2.99
CA LEU A 187 5.71 -11.96 1.71
C LEU A 187 6.26 -13.13 0.89
N GLN A 188 5.66 -13.34 -0.28
CA GLN A 188 6.15 -14.28 -1.29
C GLN A 188 6.47 -13.52 -2.57
N LEU A 189 7.69 -13.73 -3.10
CA LEU A 189 8.17 -13.06 -4.30
C LEU A 189 8.21 -14.04 -5.48
N ASN A 190 7.98 -13.52 -6.69
CA ASN A 190 8.13 -14.28 -7.94
C ASN A 190 7.31 -15.59 -8.00
N VAL A 191 6.10 -15.59 -7.42
CA VAL A 191 5.23 -16.78 -7.31
C VAL A 191 4.53 -17.18 -8.62
N GLY A 192 4.81 -16.51 -9.74
CA GLY A 192 4.26 -16.86 -11.05
C GLY A 192 2.78 -16.49 -11.25
N LEU A 193 2.34 -15.33 -10.75
CA LEU A 193 0.96 -14.85 -10.95
C LEU A 193 0.64 -14.70 -12.45
N ALA A 194 -0.44 -15.35 -12.89
CA ALA A 194 -0.87 -15.41 -14.28
C ALA A 194 -2.05 -14.46 -14.55
N ASP A 195 -2.45 -14.30 -15.82
CA ASP A 195 -3.58 -13.43 -16.17
C ASP A 195 -4.87 -13.87 -15.48
N ARG A 196 -5.05 -15.18 -15.30
CA ARG A 196 -6.19 -15.75 -14.57
C ARG A 196 -6.31 -15.20 -13.15
N ASP A 197 -5.20 -14.87 -12.47
CA ASP A 197 -5.24 -14.26 -11.13
C ASP A 197 -5.84 -12.86 -11.11
N PHE A 198 -5.97 -12.22 -12.26
CA PHE A 198 -6.47 -10.85 -12.40
C PHE A 198 -7.69 -10.76 -13.33
N GLN A 199 -8.40 -11.89 -13.51
CA GLN A 199 -9.68 -11.92 -14.20
C GLN A 199 -10.84 -11.83 -13.20
N ARG A 200 -11.84 -11.02 -13.54
CA ARG A 200 -13.06 -10.86 -12.75
C ARG A 200 -13.81 -12.17 -12.56
N ASP A 201 -13.84 -13.01 -13.59
CA ASP A 201 -14.53 -14.31 -13.63
C ASP A 201 -13.71 -15.46 -13.01
N ASN A 202 -12.62 -15.15 -12.31
CA ASN A 202 -11.88 -16.15 -11.57
C ASN A 202 -12.81 -16.80 -10.54
N PRO A 203 -12.97 -18.15 -10.55
CA PRO A 203 -13.91 -18.84 -9.67
C PRO A 203 -13.59 -18.72 -8.18
N GLY A 204 -12.38 -18.28 -7.83
CA GLY A 204 -11.99 -17.96 -6.45
C GLY A 204 -12.47 -16.59 -5.97
N TYR A 205 -13.05 -15.75 -6.83
CA TYR A 205 -13.45 -14.38 -6.50
C TYR A 205 -14.98 -14.22 -6.49
N GLY A 206 -15.47 -13.31 -5.66
CA GLY A 206 -16.88 -13.03 -5.42
C GLY A 206 -17.45 -11.83 -6.17
N PHE A 207 -16.84 -11.44 -7.29
CA PHE A 207 -17.37 -10.37 -8.15
C PHE A 207 -18.67 -10.83 -8.84
N ALA A 208 -19.71 -9.99 -8.81
CA ALA A 208 -20.94 -10.23 -9.56
C ALA A 208 -20.68 -10.11 -11.08
N GLU A 209 -21.61 -10.57 -11.93
CA GLU A 209 -21.51 -10.40 -13.40
C GLU A 209 -21.81 -8.96 -13.86
N PHE A 210 -22.62 -8.22 -13.09
CA PHE A 210 -23.03 -6.85 -13.42
C PHE A 210 -22.60 -5.87 -12.34
N ASP A 211 -22.08 -4.72 -12.76
CA ASP A 211 -21.73 -3.61 -11.87
C ASP A 211 -22.84 -2.58 -11.80
N VAL A 212 -23.04 -2.00 -10.61
CA VAL A 212 -23.81 -0.77 -10.50
C VAL A 212 -22.86 0.41 -10.78
N PRO A 213 -23.10 1.23 -11.82
CA PRO A 213 -22.32 2.43 -12.05
C PRO A 213 -22.51 3.36 -10.85
N VAL A 214 -21.40 3.77 -10.23
CA VAL A 214 -21.45 4.79 -9.19
C VAL A 214 -21.12 6.13 -9.84
N SER A 215 -22.13 7.00 -9.95
CA SER A 215 -21.90 8.39 -10.36
C SER A 215 -21.09 9.12 -9.29
N ARG A 216 -20.27 10.08 -9.73
CA ARG A 216 -19.43 10.96 -8.90
C ARG A 216 -20.20 11.56 -7.74
#